data_AF-A0A1E7ETQ0-F1
#
_entry.id   AF-A0A1E7ETQ0-F1
#
_cell.length_a   1.000
_cell.length_b   1.000
_cell.length_c   1.000
_cell.angle_alpha   90.00
_cell.angle_beta   90.00
_cell.angle_gamma   90.00
#
_symmetry.space_group_name_H-M   'P 1'
#
loop_
_entity.id
_entity.type
_entity.pdbx_description
1 polymer ?
#
loop_
_entity_poly.entity_id
_entity_poly.type
_entity_poly.pdbx_seq_one_letter_code
_entity_poly.pdbx_strand_id
1 'polypeptide(L)'
;MALSLPSTCHAAVSSSSKKIDPETAYKNLRKAREELAVAGRIYFPKQDWDGLREYLDDENEKSTNINNYDANASALLTSTRLDAESKKAIGTIRRFGVGADVIIMYGGLKAELSEDNERPNSSDIQKYYLKTLDSIEEVIAIVKSNPGFSKID
;
A
#
# COMPACT_ATOMS: atom_id res chain seq x y z
N MET A 1 36.89 44.90 18.38
CA MET A 1 35.72 44.73 17.47
C MET A 1 35.25 43.29 17.62
N ALA A 2 34.13 43.06 18.30
CA ALA A 2 33.51 41.74 18.41
C ALA A 2 32.21 41.77 17.59
N LEU A 3 32.13 40.92 16.57
CA LEU A 3 30.93 40.74 15.75
C LEU A 3 30.14 39.57 16.33
N SER A 4 28.98 39.89 16.91
CA SER A 4 27.97 38.91 17.34
C SER A 4 27.08 38.58 16.14
N LEU A 5 27.02 37.29 15.77
CA LEU A 5 26.07 36.79 14.78
C LEU A 5 24.79 36.33 15.50
N PRO A 6 23.59 36.70 15.04
CA PRO A 6 22.35 36.22 15.61
C PRO A 6 22.08 34.76 15.21
N SER A 7 21.87 33.92 16.22
CA SER A 7 21.40 32.54 16.06
C SER A 7 19.93 32.55 15.68
N THR A 8 19.61 32.27 14.41
CA THR A 8 18.23 32.09 13.94
C THR A 8 17.78 30.66 14.18
N CYS A 9 17.06 30.46 15.29
CA CYS A 9 16.32 29.24 15.60
C CYS A 9 15.27 29.01 14.50
N HIS A 10 15.50 28.07 13.60
CA HIS A 10 14.45 27.59 12.70
C HIS A 10 13.52 26.70 13.52
N ALA A 11 12.33 27.21 13.81
CA ALA A 11 11.24 26.40 14.36
C ALA A 11 10.89 25.32 13.31
N ALA A 12 11.20 24.06 13.62
CA ALA A 12 10.74 22.92 12.84
C ALA A 12 9.21 22.91 12.91
N VAL A 13 8.55 23.24 11.79
CA VAL A 13 7.12 23.04 11.63
C VAL A 13 6.91 21.53 11.59
N SER A 14 6.52 20.96 12.73
CA SER A 14 6.07 19.58 12.84
C SER A 14 4.81 19.45 11.98
N SER A 15 4.96 18.96 10.76
CA SER A 15 3.83 18.54 9.94
C SER A 15 3.20 17.33 10.61
N SER A 16 2.17 17.54 11.42
CA SER A 16 1.36 16.46 11.95
C SER A 16 0.74 15.73 10.75
N SER A 17 1.31 14.59 10.36
CA SER A 17 0.71 13.71 9.38
C SER A 17 -0.69 13.36 9.89
N LYS A 18 -1.73 13.75 9.14
CA LYS A 18 -3.10 13.43 9.51
C LYS A 18 -3.20 11.92 9.64
N LYS A 19 -3.50 11.44 10.85
CA LYS A 19 -3.75 10.02 11.10
C LYS A 19 -4.90 9.57 10.19
N ILE A 20 -4.64 8.61 9.32
CA ILE A 20 -5.65 8.05 8.40
C ILE A 20 -6.75 7.41 9.26
N ASP A 21 -8.00 7.81 9.06
CA ASP A 21 -9.12 7.19 9.74
C ASP A 21 -9.46 5.83 9.11
N PRO A 22 -10.08 4.89 9.84
CA PRO A 22 -10.32 3.54 9.33
C PRO A 22 -11.20 3.48 8.08
N GLU A 23 -12.13 4.41 7.90
CA GLU A 23 -13.01 4.43 6.72
C GLU A 23 -12.26 4.91 5.48
N THR A 24 -11.47 5.99 5.62
CA THR A 24 -10.57 6.42 4.55
C THR A 24 -9.56 5.33 4.21
N ALA A 25 -9.01 4.64 5.22
CA ALA A 25 -8.13 3.50 4.98
C ALA A 25 -8.80 2.38 4.18
N TYR A 26 -10.04 2.02 4.51
CA TYR A 26 -10.80 1.02 3.76
C TYR A 26 -11.05 1.44 2.31
N LYS A 27 -11.45 2.70 2.08
CA LYS A 27 -11.64 3.27 0.74
C LYS A 27 -10.33 3.26 -0.07
N ASN A 28 -9.21 3.62 0.55
CA ASN A 28 -7.90 3.59 -0.09
C ASN A 28 -7.49 2.17 -0.50
N LEU A 29 -7.75 1.13 0.33
CA LEU A 29 -7.46 -0.26 -0.05
C LEU A 29 -8.29 -0.71 -1.25
N ARG A 30 -9.58 -0.34 -1.29
CA ARG A 30 -10.44 -0.63 -2.44
C ARG A 30 -9.94 0.05 -3.71
N LYS A 31 -9.55 1.32 -3.60
CA LYS A 31 -8.96 2.07 -4.69
C LYS A 31 -7.63 1.47 -5.16
N ALA A 32 -6.78 1.00 -4.25
CA ALA A 32 -5.54 0.29 -4.58
C ALA A 32 -5.83 -0.98 -5.41
N ARG A 33 -6.84 -1.76 -5.03
CA ARG A 33 -7.27 -2.96 -5.79
C ARG A 33 -7.76 -2.59 -7.20
N GLU A 34 -8.52 -1.50 -7.33
CA GLU A 34 -8.98 -0.99 -8.64
C GLU A 34 -7.83 -0.48 -9.50
N GLU A 35 -6.92 0.31 -8.92
CA GLU A 35 -5.71 0.85 -9.57
C GLU A 35 -4.81 -0.27 -10.09
N LEU A 36 -4.59 -1.31 -9.28
CA LEU A 36 -3.90 -2.51 -9.73
C LEU A 36 -4.70 -3.17 -10.85
N ALA A 37 -5.98 -3.52 -10.67
CA ALA A 37 -6.75 -4.18 -11.74
C ALA A 37 -6.72 -3.42 -13.10
N VAL A 38 -6.69 -2.08 -13.07
CA VAL A 38 -6.51 -1.24 -14.27
C VAL A 38 -5.08 -1.36 -14.83
N ALA A 39 -4.05 -1.20 -14.00
CA ALA A 39 -2.65 -1.35 -14.42
C ALA A 39 -2.39 -2.71 -15.07
N GLY A 40 -2.95 -3.79 -14.51
CA GLY A 40 -2.84 -5.14 -15.06
C GLY A 40 -3.35 -5.23 -16.50
N ARG A 41 -4.43 -4.50 -16.82
CA ARG A 41 -4.99 -4.46 -18.19
C ARG A 41 -4.17 -3.62 -19.15
N ILE A 42 -3.42 -2.63 -18.65
CA ILE A 42 -2.62 -1.71 -19.47
C ILE A 42 -1.27 -2.35 -19.82
N TYR A 43 -0.56 -2.85 -18.81
CA TYR A 43 0.86 -3.19 -18.94
C TYR A 43 1.10 -4.67 -19.31
N PHE A 44 0.29 -5.61 -18.81
CA PHE A 44 0.52 -7.05 -19.06
C PHE A 44 0.36 -7.48 -20.52
N PRO A 45 -0.65 -7.01 -21.29
CA PRO A 45 -0.82 -7.45 -22.68
C PRO A 45 0.38 -7.12 -23.57
N LYS A 46 1.14 -6.08 -23.21
CA LYS A 46 2.33 -5.62 -23.94
C LYS A 46 3.64 -6.01 -23.26
N GLN A 47 3.57 -6.63 -22.08
CA GLN A 47 4.73 -6.89 -21.22
C GLN A 47 5.56 -5.63 -20.95
N ASP A 48 4.88 -4.50 -20.75
CA ASP A 48 5.50 -3.21 -20.51
C ASP A 48 5.89 -3.07 -19.03
N TRP A 49 7.01 -3.70 -18.66
CA TRP A 49 7.50 -3.76 -17.27
C TRP A 49 8.06 -2.41 -16.80
N ASP A 50 8.70 -1.66 -17.70
CA ASP A 50 9.16 -0.31 -17.40
C ASP A 50 7.98 0.62 -17.11
N GLY A 51 6.94 0.58 -17.94
CA GLY A 51 5.72 1.37 -17.70
C GLY A 51 4.99 0.95 -16.43
N LEU A 52 4.95 -0.35 -16.11
CA LEU A 52 4.37 -0.85 -14.85
C LEU A 52 5.17 -0.35 -13.64
N ARG A 53 6.50 -0.40 -13.71
CA ARG A 53 7.40 0.11 -12.67
C ARG A 53 7.19 1.61 -12.45
N GLU A 54 7.25 2.41 -13.50
CA GLU A 54 7.03 3.86 -13.42
C GLU A 54 5.66 4.20 -12.81
N TYR A 55 4.61 3.45 -13.18
CA TYR A 55 3.28 3.61 -12.60
C TYR A 55 3.24 3.31 -11.10
N LEU A 56 3.91 2.24 -10.65
CA LEU A 56 3.96 1.85 -9.25
C LEU A 56 4.88 2.74 -8.42
N ASP A 57 5.92 3.30 -9.03
CA ASP A 57 6.91 4.17 -8.40
C ASP A 57 6.54 5.66 -8.45
N ASP A 58 5.40 6.07 -9.01
CA ASP A 58 5.03 7.48 -9.09
C ASP A 58 5.01 8.15 -7.68
N GLU A 59 6.06 8.91 -7.39
CA GLU A 59 6.27 9.62 -6.12
C GLU A 59 5.55 10.99 -6.09
N ASN A 60 4.88 11.38 -7.17
CA ASN A 60 4.12 12.63 -7.22
C ASN A 60 2.77 12.53 -6.48
N GLU A 61 1.94 13.57 -6.57
CA GLU A 61 0.57 13.63 -5.98
C GLU A 61 -0.38 12.47 -6.40
N LYS A 62 0.02 11.61 -7.34
CA LYS A 62 -0.72 10.45 -7.84
C LYS A 62 -0.16 9.10 -7.40
N SER A 63 0.62 9.04 -6.32
CA SER A 63 1.13 7.76 -5.82
C SER A 63 0.00 6.74 -5.63
N THR A 64 0.20 5.54 -6.18
CA THR A 64 -0.78 4.46 -6.12
C THR A 64 -1.10 4.13 -4.67
N ASN A 65 -2.37 3.82 -4.37
CA ASN A 65 -2.82 3.60 -2.99
C ASN A 65 -2.16 2.37 -2.35
N ILE A 66 -1.69 1.42 -3.17
CA ILE A 66 -0.95 0.25 -2.70
C ILE A 66 0.37 0.63 -2.01
N ASN A 67 1.02 1.74 -2.40
CA ASN A 67 2.23 2.23 -1.73
C ASN A 67 1.97 2.66 -0.27
N ASN A 68 0.72 3.01 0.05
CA ASN A 68 0.29 3.38 1.39
C ASN A 68 -0.36 2.21 2.16
N TYR A 69 -0.20 0.97 1.69
CA TYR A 69 -0.86 -0.20 2.27
C TYR A 69 -0.62 -0.34 3.78
N ASP A 70 0.63 -0.26 4.24
CA ASP A 70 0.95 -0.48 5.66
C ASP A 70 0.29 0.56 6.58
N ALA A 71 0.22 1.82 6.16
CA ALA A 71 -0.45 2.88 6.90
C ALA A 71 -1.98 2.66 6.95
N ASN A 72 -2.59 2.27 5.82
CA ASN A 72 -4.02 1.95 5.75
C ASN A 72 -4.36 0.70 6.59
N ALA A 73 -3.57 -0.36 6.48
CA ALA A 73 -3.73 -1.58 7.27
C ALA A 73 -3.60 -1.29 8.78
N SER A 74 -2.62 -0.48 9.18
CA SER A 74 -2.44 -0.05 10.57
C SER A 74 -3.65 0.73 11.11
N ALA A 75 -4.24 1.62 10.31
CA ALA A 75 -5.46 2.33 10.68
C ALA A 75 -6.65 1.37 10.90
N LEU A 76 -6.80 0.33 10.05
CA LEU A 76 -7.83 -0.69 10.21
C LEU A 76 -7.62 -1.57 11.44
N LEU A 77 -6.38 -2.03 11.68
CA LEU A 77 -6.04 -2.91 12.81
C LEU A 77 -6.20 -2.23 14.17
N THR A 78 -6.08 -0.91 14.22
CA THR A 78 -6.32 -0.12 15.43
C THR A 78 -7.79 0.29 15.61
N SER A 79 -8.64 0.07 14.61
CA SER A 79 -10.07 0.40 14.65
C SER A 79 -10.86 -0.48 15.62
N THR A 80 -11.80 0.11 16.36
CA THR A 80 -12.78 -0.64 17.17
C THR A 80 -13.91 -1.24 16.33
N ARG A 81 -14.04 -0.84 15.06
CA ARG A 81 -15.05 -1.33 14.10
C ARG A 81 -14.70 -2.71 13.53
N LEU A 82 -13.46 -3.16 13.72
CA LEU A 82 -12.96 -4.46 13.27
C LEU A 82 -12.85 -5.39 14.47
N ASP A 83 -13.46 -6.57 14.39
CA ASP A 83 -13.41 -7.56 15.45
C ASP A 83 -11.99 -8.18 15.59
N ALA A 84 -11.76 -8.89 16.70
CA ALA A 84 -10.45 -9.45 17.02
C ALA A 84 -10.01 -10.58 16.07
N GLU A 85 -10.95 -11.39 15.56
CA GLU A 85 -10.67 -12.47 14.62
C GLU A 85 -10.29 -11.91 13.26
N SER A 86 -11.03 -10.89 12.78
CA SER A 86 -10.73 -10.14 11.57
C SER A 86 -9.36 -9.46 11.63
N LYS A 87 -9.01 -8.85 12.76
CA LYS A 87 -7.64 -8.29 12.99
C LYS A 87 -6.56 -9.36 12.93
N LYS A 88 -6.82 -10.54 13.49
CA LYS A 88 -5.89 -11.67 13.46
C LYS A 88 -5.72 -12.21 12.04
N ALA A 89 -6.80 -12.32 11.27
CA ALA A 89 -6.80 -12.80 9.89
C ALA A 89 -6.04 -11.86 8.95
N ILE A 90 -6.26 -10.54 9.07
CA ILE A 90 -5.46 -9.53 8.34
C ILE A 90 -4.00 -9.60 8.79
N GLY A 91 -3.76 -9.63 10.10
CA GLY A 91 -2.40 -9.74 10.64
C GLY A 91 -1.52 -8.52 10.34
N THR A 92 -0.23 -8.66 10.57
CA THR A 92 0.81 -7.67 10.22
C THR A 92 2.00 -8.40 9.62
N ILE A 93 2.98 -7.67 9.08
CA ILE A 93 4.25 -8.30 8.65
C ILE A 93 4.93 -9.12 9.77
N ARG A 94 4.69 -8.80 11.05
CA ARG A 94 5.24 -9.54 12.20
C ARG A 94 4.32 -10.64 12.72
N ARG A 95 3.04 -10.64 12.34
CA ARG A 95 2.02 -11.61 12.75
C ARG A 95 1.36 -12.11 11.49
N PHE A 96 1.91 -13.20 10.94
CA PHE A 96 1.51 -13.84 9.69
C PHE A 96 -0.03 -13.85 9.54
N GLY A 97 -0.49 -13.30 8.42
CA GLY A 97 -1.86 -13.12 8.02
C GLY A 97 -1.90 -12.55 6.60
N VAL A 98 -3.07 -12.45 6.00
CA VAL A 98 -3.24 -12.08 4.58
C VAL A 98 -2.62 -10.71 4.27
N GLY A 99 -2.61 -9.80 5.24
CA GLY A 99 -1.98 -8.50 5.08
C GLY A 99 -0.46 -8.54 5.03
N ALA A 100 0.19 -9.56 5.57
CA ALA A 100 1.61 -9.79 5.36
C ALA A 100 1.89 -10.24 3.91
N ASP A 101 1.01 -11.06 3.34
CA ASP A 101 1.14 -11.53 1.96
C ASP A 101 1.07 -10.36 0.98
N VAL A 102 0.20 -9.37 1.21
CA VAL A 102 0.18 -8.13 0.40
C VAL A 102 1.56 -7.47 0.38
N ILE A 103 2.18 -7.28 1.55
CA ILE A 103 3.48 -6.59 1.67
C ILE A 103 4.59 -7.42 1.02
N ILE A 104 4.63 -8.73 1.27
CA ILE A 104 5.68 -9.61 0.76
C ILE A 104 5.60 -9.73 -0.76
N MET A 105 4.40 -9.95 -1.29
CA MET A 105 4.19 -10.12 -2.73
C MET A 105 4.39 -8.81 -3.47
N TYR A 106 3.93 -7.68 -2.91
CA TYR A 106 4.16 -6.38 -3.52
C TYR A 106 5.64 -5.98 -3.46
N GLY A 107 6.34 -6.27 -2.36
CA GLY A 107 7.79 -6.09 -2.27
C GLY A 107 8.56 -6.94 -3.28
N GLY A 108 8.15 -8.20 -3.47
CA GLY A 108 8.70 -9.09 -4.49
C GLY A 108 8.46 -8.57 -5.92
N LEU A 109 7.27 -8.05 -6.20
CA LEU A 109 6.97 -7.39 -7.47
C LEU A 109 7.89 -6.20 -7.73
N LYS A 110 8.03 -5.30 -6.75
CA LYS A 110 8.92 -4.13 -6.88
C LYS A 110 10.39 -4.53 -7.06
N ALA A 111 10.84 -5.58 -6.38
CA ALA A 111 12.19 -6.09 -6.54
C ALA A 111 12.41 -6.67 -7.95
N GLU A 112 11.45 -7.42 -8.48
CA GLU A 112 11.53 -7.99 -9.82
C GLU A 112 11.47 -6.91 -10.90
N LEU A 113 10.73 -5.83 -10.67
CA LEU A 113 10.64 -4.66 -11.55
C LEU A 113 11.77 -3.64 -11.34
N SER A 114 12.69 -3.85 -10.40
CA SER A 114 13.75 -2.87 -10.11
C SER A 114 14.62 -2.59 -11.33
N GLU A 115 15.07 -1.33 -11.49
CA GLU A 115 16.07 -0.97 -12.53
C GLU A 115 17.38 -1.77 -12.37
N ASP A 116 17.70 -2.19 -11.14
CA ASP A 116 18.87 -3.02 -10.83
C ASP A 116 18.71 -4.49 -11.29
N ASN A 117 17.49 -4.91 -11.65
CA ASN A 117 17.24 -6.25 -12.17
C ASN A 117 17.38 -6.26 -13.70
N GLU A 118 18.57 -6.58 -14.20
CA GLU A 118 18.86 -6.59 -15.64
C GLU A 118 18.06 -7.64 -16.43
N ARG A 119 17.39 -8.59 -15.76
CA ARG A 119 16.65 -9.69 -16.39
C ARG A 119 15.32 -9.96 -15.67
N PRO A 120 14.34 -9.05 -15.76
CA PRO A 120 13.04 -9.23 -15.13
C PRO A 120 12.35 -10.50 -15.64
N ASN A 121 11.95 -11.36 -14.71
CA ASN A 121 11.23 -12.58 -15.00
C ASN A 121 9.72 -12.31 -15.06
N SER A 122 9.16 -12.32 -16.27
CA SER A 122 7.74 -12.08 -16.48
C SER A 122 6.81 -13.03 -15.73
N SER A 123 7.23 -14.29 -15.50
CA SER A 123 6.42 -15.24 -14.72
C SER A 123 6.37 -14.85 -13.25
N ASP A 124 7.49 -14.39 -12.69
CA ASP A 124 7.55 -13.94 -11.31
C ASP A 124 6.83 -12.60 -11.13
N ILE A 125 6.99 -11.65 -12.05
CA ILE A 125 6.19 -10.42 -12.09
C ILE A 125 4.70 -10.76 -12.05
N GLN A 126 4.24 -11.64 -12.93
CA GLN A 126 2.83 -12.02 -12.99
C GLN A 126 2.36 -12.70 -11.70
N LYS A 127 3.16 -13.62 -11.16
CA LYS A 127 2.86 -14.32 -9.92
C LYS A 127 2.74 -13.35 -8.75
N TYR A 128 3.74 -12.49 -8.54
CA TYR A 128 3.75 -11.52 -7.46
C TYR A 128 2.57 -10.56 -7.59
N TYR A 129 2.34 -10.05 -8.79
CA TYR A 129 1.25 -9.14 -9.09
C TYR A 129 -0.14 -9.72 -8.77
N LEU A 130 -0.42 -10.92 -9.27
CA LEU A 130 -1.70 -11.60 -9.01
C LEU A 130 -1.86 -11.92 -7.53
N LYS A 131 -0.80 -12.33 -6.85
CA LYS A 131 -0.84 -12.57 -5.41
C LYS A 131 -1.08 -11.32 -4.60
N THR A 132 -0.50 -10.18 -4.97
CA THR A 132 -0.83 -8.89 -4.36
C THR A 132 -2.31 -8.55 -4.53
N LEU A 133 -2.87 -8.76 -5.72
CA LEU A 133 -4.30 -8.54 -6.01
C LEU A 133 -5.22 -9.47 -5.21
N ASP A 134 -4.93 -10.76 -5.17
CA ASP A 134 -5.72 -11.74 -4.42
C ASP A 134 -5.71 -11.40 -2.92
N SER A 135 -4.53 -11.12 -2.36
CA SER A 135 -4.38 -10.82 -0.94
C SER A 135 -5.06 -9.50 -0.54
N ILE A 136 -4.99 -8.45 -1.37
CA ILE A 136 -5.69 -7.19 -1.06
C ILE A 136 -7.21 -7.37 -1.15
N GLU A 137 -7.70 -8.19 -2.09
CA GLU A 137 -9.12 -8.51 -2.20
C GLU A 137 -9.62 -9.28 -0.98
N GLU A 138 -8.84 -10.23 -0.46
CA GLU A 138 -9.17 -10.95 0.77
C GLU A 138 -9.16 -10.03 2.00
N VAL A 139 -8.19 -9.11 2.13
CA VAL A 139 -8.21 -8.08 3.19
C VAL A 139 -9.48 -7.23 3.10
N ILE A 140 -9.86 -6.77 1.91
CA ILE A 140 -11.09 -6.00 1.69
C ILE A 140 -12.33 -6.81 2.08
N ALA A 141 -12.37 -8.10 1.75
CA ALA A 141 -13.48 -8.99 2.10
C ALA A 141 -13.62 -9.17 3.61
N ILE A 142 -12.50 -9.38 4.32
CA ILE A 142 -12.47 -9.46 5.79
C ILE A 142 -12.96 -8.16 6.43
N VAL A 143 -12.51 -7.00 5.94
CA VAL A 143 -13.00 -5.71 6.46
C VAL A 143 -14.49 -5.55 6.19
N LYS A 144 -14.96 -5.89 4.99
CA LYS A 144 -16.37 -5.76 4.58
C LYS A 144 -17.33 -6.65 5.40
N SER A 145 -16.87 -7.80 5.87
CA SER A 145 -17.69 -8.72 6.67
C SER A 145 -18.05 -8.16 8.05
N ASN A 146 -17.35 -7.10 8.49
CA ASN A 146 -17.60 -6.46 9.76
C ASN A 146 -18.77 -5.45 9.66
N PRO A 147 -19.73 -5.45 10.61
CA PRO A 147 -20.87 -4.52 10.60
C PRO A 147 -20.47 -3.05 10.55
N GLY A 148 -19.29 -2.73 11.09
CA GLY A 148 -18.74 -1.39 11.06
C GLY A 148 -18.36 -0.91 9.67
N PHE A 149 -18.14 -1.78 8.68
CA PHE A 149 -17.67 -1.39 7.33
C PHE A 149 -18.58 -1.85 6.19
N SER A 150 -19.57 -2.70 6.46
CA SER A 150 -20.44 -3.32 5.44
C SER A 150 -21.26 -2.32 4.59
N LYS A 151 -21.41 -1.07 5.06
CA LYS A 151 -22.15 0.00 4.38
C LYS A 151 -21.27 1.03 3.66
N ILE A 152 -19.95 0.83 3.64
CA ILE A 152 -19.04 1.75 2.96
C ILE A 152 -18.88 1.28 1.51
N ASP A 153 -19.46 2.06 0.60
CA ASP A 153 -19.37 1.90 -0.85
C ASP A 153 -18.05 2.36 -1.45
#